data_AF-A0AAQ1UL23-F1
#
_entry.id   AF-A0AAQ1UL23-F1
#
_cell.length_a   1.000
_cell.length_b   1.000
_cell.length_c   1.000
_cell.angle_alpha   90.00
_cell.angle_beta   90.00
_cell.angle_gamma   90.00
#
_symmetry.space_group_name_H-M   'P 1'
#
loop_
_entity.id
_entity.type
_entity.pdbx_description
1 polymer ?
#
loop_
_entity_poly.entity_id
_entity_poly.type
_entity_poly.pdbx_seq_one_letter_code
_entity_poly.pdbx_strand_id
1 'polypeptide(L)'
;MKQLRLMLAVTMSACCLGVWAEGKQTVTVNGLAVEKSVKKITFSSGNATLTYADGSGQTEDMGLLRLSFTYSQTTGISRSTTAEARPMVSRVYNLNGQYVGASLSGLPKGIYIVNGRKVVVK
;
A
#
# COMPACT_ATOMS: atom_id res chain seq x y z
N MET A 1 51.40 12.09 -37.94
CA MET A 1 50.11 11.35 -37.84
C MET A 1 50.47 9.92 -37.46
N LYS A 2 50.09 9.29 -36.35
CA LYS A 2 48.92 9.32 -35.46
C LYS A 2 49.46 8.91 -34.06
N GLN A 3 49.31 9.74 -33.03
CA GLN A 3 48.38 9.53 -31.89
C GLN A 3 47.90 8.07 -31.72
N LEU A 4 47.81 7.42 -30.57
CA LEU A 4 48.03 7.69 -29.14
C LEU A 4 47.26 6.55 -28.41
N ARG A 5 47.79 6.04 -27.29
CA ARG A 5 47.14 5.21 -26.25
C ARG A 5 46.98 3.69 -26.49
N LEU A 6 48.03 3.00 -26.05
CA LEU A 6 47.97 1.97 -25.00
C LEU A 6 46.83 2.23 -23.99
N MET A 7 45.84 1.32 -23.92
CA MET A 7 45.05 0.90 -22.74
C MET A 7 43.76 0.21 -23.19
N LEU A 8 43.81 -1.12 -23.35
CA LEU A 8 42.62 -1.97 -23.52
C LEU A 8 42.71 -3.18 -22.57
N ALA A 9 43.01 -2.92 -21.30
CA ALA A 9 43.15 -3.98 -20.30
C ALA A 9 42.64 -3.58 -18.89
N VAL A 10 41.71 -2.61 -18.78
CA VAL A 10 41.15 -2.19 -17.46
C VAL A 10 39.61 -2.06 -17.47
N THR A 11 38.93 -2.29 -18.60
CA THR A 11 37.45 -2.16 -18.64
C THR A 11 36.67 -3.39 -18.15
N MET A 12 37.36 -4.45 -17.73
CA MET A 12 36.75 -5.67 -17.15
C MET A 12 37.19 -5.91 -15.70
N SER A 13 37.35 -4.86 -14.90
CA SER A 13 37.72 -4.97 -13.49
C SER A 13 37.01 -3.95 -12.61
N ALA A 14 35.67 -3.92 -12.65
CA ALA A 14 34.87 -3.20 -11.64
C ALA A 14 33.45 -3.72 -11.39
N CYS A 15 32.92 -4.68 -12.15
CA CYS A 15 31.54 -5.16 -11.91
C CYS A 15 31.43 -6.29 -10.88
N CYS A 16 32.44 -6.50 -10.04
CA CYS A 16 32.26 -7.19 -8.77
C CYS A 16 31.79 -6.19 -7.70
N LEU A 17 30.66 -5.54 -7.92
CA LEU A 17 29.98 -4.80 -6.85
C LEU A 17 28.89 -5.73 -6.30
N GLY A 18 28.95 -5.92 -4.98
CA GLY A 18 28.40 -7.06 -4.28
C GLY A 18 26.95 -7.38 -4.59
N VAL A 19 26.66 -8.68 -4.68
CA VAL A 19 25.32 -9.20 -4.51
C VAL A 19 24.92 -8.95 -3.06
N TRP A 20 24.36 -7.78 -2.77
CA TRP A 20 23.76 -7.47 -1.47
C TRP A 20 22.30 -7.93 -1.47
N ALA A 21 22.11 -9.22 -1.22
CA ALA A 21 20.81 -9.75 -0.87
C ALA A 21 20.46 -9.36 0.58
N GLU A 22 19.82 -8.21 0.77
CA GLU A 22 18.81 -8.02 1.85
C GLU A 22 17.93 -6.76 1.71
N GLY A 23 17.93 -6.10 0.55
CA GLY A 23 17.02 -4.98 0.29
C GLY A 23 15.64 -5.44 -0.18
N LYS A 24 14.69 -5.66 0.75
CA LYS A 24 13.25 -5.87 0.42
C LYS A 24 12.58 -4.63 -0.21
N GLN A 25 13.32 -3.54 -0.36
CA GLN A 25 12.92 -2.26 -0.92
C GLN A 25 13.63 -2.05 -2.25
N THR A 26 12.86 -1.88 -3.32
CA THR A 26 13.35 -1.52 -4.66
C THR A 26 13.00 -0.07 -4.92
N VAL A 27 14.03 0.75 -5.16
CA VAL A 27 13.90 2.18 -5.46
C VAL A 27 14.30 2.38 -6.91
N THR A 28 13.46 3.06 -7.68
CA THR A 28 13.77 3.50 -9.04
C THR A 28 13.54 5.00 -9.14
N VAL A 29 14.52 5.69 -9.71
CA VAL A 29 14.51 7.12 -9.92
C VAL A 29 14.82 7.38 -11.38
N ASN A 30 13.91 8.04 -12.10
CA ASN A 30 14.04 8.29 -13.53
C ASN A 30 14.31 7.00 -14.35
N GLY A 31 13.66 5.89 -13.92
CA GLY A 31 13.84 4.57 -14.54
C GLY A 31 15.12 3.82 -14.15
N LEU A 32 16.05 4.44 -13.42
CA LEU A 32 17.29 3.79 -12.95
C LEU A 32 17.11 3.23 -11.54
N ALA A 33 17.58 2.01 -11.31
CA ALA A 33 17.57 1.40 -9.98
C ALA A 33 18.61 2.09 -9.09
N VAL A 34 18.20 2.43 -7.86
CA VAL A 34 19.08 2.99 -6.84
C VAL A 34 19.36 1.92 -5.79
N GLU A 35 20.63 1.53 -5.65
CA GLU A 35 21.09 0.53 -4.67
C GLU A 35 21.25 1.11 -3.26
N LYS A 36 20.26 1.89 -2.81
CA LYS A 36 20.22 2.48 -1.48
C LYS A 36 18.86 2.29 -0.84
N SER A 37 18.86 1.98 0.45
CA SER A 37 17.63 1.93 1.24
C SER A 37 17.16 3.34 1.61
N VAL A 38 15.90 3.67 1.37
CA VAL A 38 15.28 4.95 1.70
C VAL A 38 14.78 4.90 3.15
N LYS A 39 15.23 5.86 3.97
CA LYS A 39 14.86 6.03 5.38
C LYS A 39 13.68 7.00 5.57
N LYS A 40 13.59 8.03 4.73
CA LYS A 40 12.55 9.07 4.82
C LYS A 40 12.21 9.58 3.43
N ILE A 41 10.94 9.91 3.22
CA ILE A 41 10.46 10.58 2.01
C ILE A 41 9.72 11.84 2.45
N THR A 42 10.07 12.97 1.87
CA THR A 42 9.39 14.25 2.08
C THR A 42 8.80 14.72 0.76
N PHE A 43 7.53 15.10 0.75
CA PHE A 43 6.87 15.66 -0.44
C PHE A 43 6.72 17.16 -0.29
N SER A 44 7.09 17.92 -1.31
CA SER A 44 6.92 19.37 -1.36
C SER A 44 6.62 19.82 -2.78
N SER A 45 5.45 20.43 -2.97
CA SER A 45 5.09 21.24 -4.15
C SER A 45 5.54 20.63 -5.50
N GLY A 46 5.24 19.35 -5.72
CA GLY A 46 5.53 18.62 -6.98
C GLY A 46 6.76 17.72 -6.95
N ASN A 47 7.65 17.90 -5.98
CA ASN A 47 8.85 17.07 -5.83
C ASN A 47 8.77 16.17 -4.60
N ALA A 48 9.51 15.07 -4.63
CA ALA A 48 9.81 14.29 -3.44
C ALA A 48 11.32 14.23 -3.19
N THR A 49 11.70 14.36 -1.92
CA THR A 49 13.06 14.19 -1.43
C THR A 49 13.18 12.85 -0.72
N LEU A 50 13.98 11.96 -1.27
CA LEU A 50 14.41 10.71 -0.64
C LEU A 50 15.60 11.01 0.26
N THR A 51 15.51 10.64 1.53
CA THR A 51 16.67 10.54 2.43
C THR A 51 17.03 9.07 2.59
N TYR A 52 18.24 8.70 2.19
CA TYR A 52 18.73 7.33 2.26
C TYR A 52 19.29 6.99 3.65
N ALA A 53 19.49 5.70 3.91
CA ALA A 53 20.02 5.21 5.19
C ALA A 53 21.45 5.68 5.47
N ASP A 54 22.25 5.94 4.42
CA ASP A 54 23.59 6.51 4.49
C ASP A 54 23.61 8.03 4.79
N GLY A 55 22.42 8.66 4.93
CA GLY A 55 22.26 10.08 5.19
C GLY A 55 22.27 10.96 3.93
N SER A 56 22.56 10.40 2.75
CA SER A 56 22.47 11.15 1.48
C SER A 56 21.01 11.48 1.13
N GLY A 57 20.82 12.55 0.37
CA GLY A 57 19.52 13.02 -0.08
C GLY A 57 19.45 13.16 -1.60
N GLN A 58 18.29 12.87 -2.18
CA GLN A 58 18.01 13.08 -3.60
C GLN A 58 16.59 13.65 -3.76
N THR A 59 16.44 14.71 -4.56
CA THR A 59 15.16 15.37 -4.82
C THR A 59 14.83 15.26 -6.29
N GLU A 60 13.65 14.76 -6.60
CA GLU A 60 13.18 14.53 -7.97
C GLU A 60 11.68 14.81 -8.07
N ASP A 61 11.20 14.93 -9.31
CA ASP A 61 9.77 15.00 -9.59
C ASP A 61 9.04 13.74 -9.09
N MET A 62 7.88 13.92 -8.46
CA MET A 62 7.09 12.83 -7.90
C MET A 62 6.72 11.74 -8.93
N GLY A 63 6.55 12.12 -10.20
CA GLY A 63 6.20 11.20 -11.29
C GLY A 63 7.35 10.32 -11.76
N LEU A 64 8.60 10.64 -11.42
CA LEU A 64 9.79 9.88 -11.80
C LEU A 64 10.24 8.88 -10.73
N LEU A 65 9.57 8.87 -9.59
CA LEU A 65 9.93 8.06 -8.43
C LEU A 65 9.01 6.86 -8.31
N ARG A 66 9.61 5.67 -8.20
CA ARG A 66 8.88 4.44 -7.90
C ARG A 66 9.59 3.67 -6.80
N LEU A 67 8.78 3.31 -5.79
CA LEU A 67 9.21 2.57 -4.62
C LEU A 67 8.36 1.30 -4.52
N SER A 68 9.00 0.15 -4.41
CA SER A 68 8.33 -1.13 -4.26
C SER A 68 8.90 -1.88 -3.07
N PHE A 69 8.04 -2.55 -2.32
CA PHE A 69 8.44 -3.36 -1.18
C PHE A 69 7.92 -4.78 -1.37
N THR A 70 8.81 -5.77 -1.23
CA THR A 70 8.45 -7.18 -1.35
C THR A 70 8.65 -7.85 0.00
N TYR A 71 7.57 -8.31 0.62
CA TYR A 71 7.60 -9.04 1.88
C TYR A 71 7.12 -10.48 1.64
N SER A 72 7.87 -11.45 2.18
CA SER A 72 7.49 -12.87 2.15
C SER A 72 6.49 -13.25 3.24
N GLN A 73 6.26 -12.38 4.22
CA GLN A 73 5.33 -12.57 5.32
C GLN A 73 4.52 -11.29 5.53
N THR A 74 3.22 -11.41 5.78
CA THR A 74 2.33 -10.30 6.13
C THR A 74 2.86 -9.63 7.39
N THR A 75 3.24 -8.36 7.30
CA THR A 75 3.45 -7.53 8.49
C THR A 75 2.09 -7.30 9.17
N GLY A 76 2.07 -6.86 10.43
CA GLY A 76 0.82 -6.61 11.18
C GLY A 76 -0.14 -5.57 10.57
N ILE A 77 0.19 -5.01 9.40
CA ILE A 77 -0.65 -4.12 8.61
C ILE A 77 -1.21 -4.93 7.44
N SER A 78 -2.50 -5.28 7.54
CA SER A 78 -3.24 -5.89 6.43
C SER A 78 -3.73 -4.80 5.47
N ARG A 79 -3.73 -5.08 4.16
CA ARG A 79 -4.40 -4.24 3.17
C ARG A 79 -5.84 -4.04 3.63
N SER A 80 -6.28 -2.79 3.78
CA SER A 80 -7.70 -2.51 4.02
C SER A 80 -8.46 -2.89 2.76
N THR A 81 -8.92 -4.14 2.71
CA THR A 81 -10.01 -4.52 1.82
C THR A 81 -11.18 -3.66 2.26
N THR A 82 -11.64 -2.75 1.39
CA THR A 82 -12.97 -2.14 1.52
C THR A 82 -13.88 -3.26 1.97
N ALA A 83 -14.41 -3.14 3.19
CA ALA A 83 -15.14 -4.23 3.82
C ALA A 83 -16.13 -4.77 2.78
N GLU A 84 -15.88 -6.00 2.31
CA GLU A 84 -16.87 -6.78 1.58
C GLU A 84 -18.18 -6.51 2.28
N ALA A 85 -19.14 -5.92 1.57
CA ALA A 85 -20.37 -5.43 2.16
C ALA A 85 -20.96 -6.58 2.96
N ARG A 86 -20.77 -6.55 4.28
CA ARG A 86 -21.18 -7.66 5.13
C ARG A 86 -22.68 -7.81 4.85
N PRO A 87 -23.15 -9.00 4.42
CA PRO A 87 -24.57 -9.18 4.22
C PRO A 87 -25.23 -8.73 5.52
N MET A 88 -26.02 -7.67 5.42
CA MET A 88 -26.57 -6.99 6.57
C MET A 88 -27.47 -8.02 7.26
N VAL A 89 -26.97 -8.61 8.35
CA VAL A 89 -27.71 -9.63 9.10
C VAL A 89 -29.00 -8.95 9.54
N SER A 90 -30.12 -9.37 8.96
CA SER A 90 -31.42 -8.78 9.25
C SER A 90 -31.71 -8.96 10.73
N ARG A 91 -31.60 -7.86 11.49
CA ARG A 91 -32.06 -7.78 12.87
C ARG A 91 -33.36 -7.01 12.86
N VAL A 92 -34.37 -7.56 13.52
CA VAL A 92 -35.69 -6.96 13.65
C VAL A 92 -35.82 -6.36 15.03
N TYR A 93 -36.26 -5.11 15.09
CA TYR A 93 -36.54 -4.41 16.34
C TYR A 93 -38.00 -3.95 16.38
N ASN A 94 -38.59 -3.88 17.57
CA ASN A 94 -39.87 -3.18 17.74
C ASN A 94 -39.66 -1.65 17.83
N LEU A 95 -40.75 -0.88 17.93
CA LEU A 95 -40.68 0.59 17.99
C LEU A 95 -39.94 1.14 19.21
N ASN A 96 -39.82 0.36 20.28
CA ASN A 96 -39.04 0.72 21.47
C ASN A 96 -37.54 0.43 21.31
N GLY A 97 -37.11 -0.04 20.12
CA GLY A 97 -35.71 -0.40 19.85
C GLY A 97 -35.28 -1.74 20.45
N GLN A 98 -36.22 -2.57 20.93
CA GLN A 98 -35.90 -3.90 21.46
C GLN A 98 -35.74 -4.90 20.33
N TYR A 99 -34.69 -5.73 20.40
CA TYR A 99 -34.46 -6.82 19.44
C TYR A 99 -35.51 -7.91 19.62
N VAL A 100 -36.16 -8.32 18.53
CA VAL A 100 -37.25 -9.32 18.55
C VAL A 100 -37.01 -10.51 17.61
N GLY A 101 -35.88 -10.54 16.89
CA GLY A 101 -35.49 -11.70 16.08
C GLY A 101 -34.73 -11.34 14.82
N ALA A 102 -34.47 -12.37 14.00
CA ALA A 102 -33.76 -12.24 12.72
C ALA A 102 -34.70 -12.23 11.49
N SER A 103 -36.01 -12.33 11.70
CA SER A 103 -37.04 -12.37 10.65
C SER A 103 -38.35 -11.77 11.15
N LEU A 104 -39.17 -11.29 10.22
CA LEU A 104 -40.54 -10.80 10.48
C LEU A 104 -41.57 -11.94 10.57
N SER A 105 -41.20 -13.15 10.14
CA SER A 105 -42.09 -14.31 10.13
C SER A 105 -42.48 -14.71 11.55
N GLY A 106 -43.78 -14.88 11.80
CA GLY A 106 -44.32 -15.29 13.10
C GLY A 106 -44.39 -14.17 14.15
N LEU A 107 -44.01 -12.94 13.80
CA LEU A 107 -44.22 -11.80 14.68
C LEU A 107 -45.69 -11.32 14.63
N PRO A 108 -46.23 -10.80 15.74
CA PRO A 108 -47.56 -10.19 15.75
C PRO A 108 -47.70 -9.03 14.75
N LYS A 109 -48.95 -8.64 14.47
CA LYS A 109 -49.24 -7.45 13.65
C LYS A 109 -48.67 -6.20 14.31
N GLY A 110 -47.97 -5.37 13.56
CA GLY A 110 -47.29 -4.19 14.11
C GLY A 110 -46.25 -3.57 13.19
N ILE A 111 -45.56 -2.55 13.70
CA ILE A 111 -44.47 -1.84 13.01
C ILE A 111 -43.13 -2.30 13.59
N TYR A 112 -42.21 -2.67 12.71
CA TYR A 112 -40.88 -3.15 13.04
C TYR A 112 -39.80 -2.36 12.32
N ILE A 113 -38.60 -2.32 12.88
CA ILE A 113 -37.42 -1.71 12.27
C ILE A 113 -36.51 -2.82 11.77
N VAL A 114 -36.28 -2.86 10.47
CA VAL A 114 -35.35 -3.78 9.81
C VAL A 114 -34.39 -2.97 8.97
N ASN A 115 -33.09 -3.10 9.25
CA ASN A 115 -32.05 -2.40 8.51
C ASN A 115 -32.28 -0.87 8.42
N GLY A 116 -32.73 -0.27 9.52
CA GLY A 116 -33.01 1.17 9.63
C GLY A 116 -34.33 1.62 8.98
N ARG A 117 -35.12 0.71 8.41
CA ARG A 117 -36.42 1.02 7.77
C ARG A 117 -37.58 0.46 8.57
N LYS A 118 -38.69 1.21 8.61
CA LYS A 118 -39.96 0.76 9.21
C LYS A 118 -40.68 -0.18 8.25
N VAL A 119 -41.16 -1.33 8.75
CA VAL A 119 -41.89 -2.36 8.00
C VAL A 119 -43.16 -2.74 8.77
N VAL A 120 -44.28 -2.90 8.08
CA VAL A 120 -45.57 -3.28 8.68
C VAL A 120 -45.82 -4.77 8.48
N VAL A 121 -46.05 -5.49 9.56
CA VAL A 121 -46.59 -6.87 9.55
C VAL A 121 -48.12 -6.78 9.71
N LYS A 122 -48.85 -7.34 8.75
CA LYS A 122 -50.31 -7.25 8.64
C LYS A 122 -51.06 -8.44 9.22
#